data_AF-A0A536B2B8-F1
#
_entry.id   AF-A0A536B2B8-F1
#
_cell.length_a   1.000
_cell.length_b   1.000
_cell.length_c   1.000
_cell.angle_alpha   90.00
_cell.angle_beta   90.00
_cell.angle_gamma   90.00
#
_symmetry.space_group_name_H-M   'P 1'
#
loop_
_entity.id
_entity.type
_entity.pdbx_description
1 polymer ?
#
loop_
_entity_poly.entity_id
_entity_poly.type
_entity_poly.pdbx_seq_one_letter_code
_entity_poly.pdbx_strand_id
1 'polypeptide(L)' 'MFAGTFQDKIVVKFGDDLSIAGAKTAEGFEPMPGRPMTGFFIVPDGVVKSPAKLRAWVDHAHAYAKTLPAKKAPAKKPR' A
#
# COMPACT_ATOMS: atom_id res chain seq x y z
N MET A 1 -0.30 -8.91 2.34
CA MET A 1 0.86 -8.01 2.22
C MET A 1 0.36 -6.58 2.36
N PHE A 2 0.93 -5.84 3.30
CA PHE A 2 0.50 -4.48 3.66
C PHE A 2 1.59 -3.43 3.43
N ALA A 3 2.86 -3.82 3.49
CA ALA A 3 4.00 -2.97 3.18
C ALA A 3 5.06 -3.79 2.44
N GLY A 4 5.87 -3.12 1.64
CA GLY A 4 7.00 -3.68 0.93
C GLY A 4 7.88 -2.59 0.33
N THR A 5 9.01 -2.99 -0.23
CA THR A 5 9.88 -2.11 -1.02
C THR A 5 9.80 -2.54 -2.47
N PHE A 6 9.75 -1.58 -3.38
CA PHE A 6 9.78 -1.80 -4.81
C PHE A 6 10.87 -0.90 -5.40
N GLN A 7 11.95 -1.52 -5.88
CA GLN A 7 13.18 -0.82 -6.25
C GLN A 7 13.65 0.04 -5.06
N ASP A 8 13.84 1.34 -5.28
CA ASP A 8 14.28 2.30 -4.26
C ASP A 8 13.13 2.97 -3.50
N LYS A 9 11.88 2.56 -3.76
CA LYS A 9 10.67 3.16 -3.18
C LYS A 9 10.00 2.23 -2.18
N ILE A 10 9.43 2.80 -1.11
CA ILE A 10 8.60 2.06 -0.17
C ILE A 10 7.15 2.12 -0.67
N VAL A 11 6.45 0.99 -0.61
CA VAL A 11 5.05 0.86 -1.00
C VAL A 11 4.24 0.30 0.16
N VAL A 12 3.07 0.88 0.39
CA VAL A 12 2.14 0.42 1.42
C VAL A 12 0.74 0.26 0.84
N LYS A 13 -0.05 -0.58 1.47
CA LYS A 13 -1.41 -0.90 1.07
C LYS A 13 -2.38 -0.54 2.18
N PHE A 14 -3.18 0.47 1.94
CA PHE A 14 -4.29 0.87 2.82
C PHE A 14 -5.62 1.08 2.06
N GLY A 15 -5.71 0.69 0.79
CA GLY A 15 -6.97 0.75 0.03
C GLY A 15 -7.41 2.18 -0.25
N ASP A 16 -8.69 2.47 -0.07
CA ASP A 16 -9.24 3.84 -0.21
C ASP A 16 -9.13 4.66 1.09
N ASP A 17 -8.53 4.10 2.14
CA ASP A 17 -8.37 4.78 3.42
C ASP A 17 -7.21 5.79 3.37
N LEU A 18 -7.54 7.02 2.96
CA LEU A 18 -6.60 8.16 2.88
C LEU A 18 -6.55 8.98 4.18
N SER A 19 -6.94 8.38 5.30
CA SER A 19 -7.01 9.02 6.61
C SER A 19 -5.63 9.43 7.15
N ILE A 20 -4.54 8.80 6.67
CA ILE A 20 -3.19 9.11 7.11
C ILE A 20 -2.58 10.34 6.44
N ALA A 21 -1.85 11.13 7.21
CA ALA A 21 -1.17 12.33 6.74
C ALA A 21 -0.16 11.98 5.62
N GLY A 22 -0.35 12.59 4.45
CA GLY A 22 0.45 12.37 3.25
C GLY A 22 -0.10 11.32 2.29
N ALA A 23 -1.15 10.57 2.64
CA ALA A 23 -1.77 9.62 1.71
C ALA A 23 -2.45 10.33 0.53
N LYS A 24 -3.03 11.51 0.76
CA LYS A 24 -3.62 12.34 -0.32
C LYS A 24 -2.59 12.82 -1.35
N THR A 25 -1.32 12.92 -0.94
CA THR A 25 -0.20 13.32 -1.81
C THR A 25 0.61 12.11 -2.29
N ALA A 26 0.20 10.90 -1.91
CA ALA A 26 0.89 9.67 -2.27
C ALA A 26 0.56 9.29 -3.70
N GLU A 27 1.58 8.96 -4.49
CA GLU A 27 1.35 8.46 -5.84
C GLU A 27 0.78 7.03 -5.78
N GLY A 28 -0.17 6.75 -6.66
CA GLY A 28 -0.67 5.40 -6.86
C GLY A 28 0.46 4.48 -7.31
N PHE A 29 0.50 3.27 -6.77
CA PHE A 29 1.55 2.32 -7.14
C PHE A 29 1.24 1.65 -8.48
N GLU A 30 2.09 1.91 -9.47
CA GLU A 30 2.01 1.33 -10.80
C GLU A 30 3.27 0.49 -11.09
N PRO A 31 3.27 -0.82 -10.73
CA PRO A 31 4.43 -1.69 -10.92
C PRO A 31 4.68 -2.05 -12.38
N MET A 32 3.67 -1.92 -13.25
CA MET A 32 3.78 -2.11 -14.69
C MET A 32 3.06 -0.98 -15.40
N PRO A 33 3.66 -0.39 -16.44
CA PRO A 33 3.02 0.64 -17.26
C PRO A 33 1.65 0.17 -17.78
N GLY A 34 0.61 0.95 -17.54
CA GLY A 34 -0.77 0.64 -17.89
C GLY A 34 -1.50 -0.26 -16.89
N ARG A 35 -0.90 -0.63 -15.75
CA ARG A 35 -1.52 -1.50 -14.74
C ARG A 35 -1.40 -0.95 -13.32
N PRO A 36 -2.15 0.11 -12.98
CA PRO A 36 -2.18 0.63 -11.62
C PRO A 36 -2.70 -0.43 -10.65
N MET A 37 -1.94 -0.68 -9.58
CA MET A 37 -2.36 -1.58 -8.50
C MET A 37 -3.21 -0.81 -7.50
N THR A 38 -4.53 -0.97 -7.59
CA THR A 38 -5.49 -0.29 -6.72
C THR A 38 -5.24 -0.59 -5.24
N GLY A 39 -5.27 0.45 -4.42
CA GLY A 39 -5.09 0.38 -2.98
C GLY A 39 -3.64 0.25 -2.50
N PHE A 40 -2.66 0.31 -3.41
CA PHE A 40 -1.24 0.44 -3.09
C PHE A 40 -0.75 1.85 -3.44
N PHE A 41 0.05 2.41 -2.55
CA PHE A 41 0.58 3.76 -2.67
C PHE A 41 2.08 3.77 -2.38
N ILE A 42 2.77 4.65 -3.09
CA ILE A 42 4.19 4.93 -2.88
C ILE A 42 4.32 5.90 -1.71
N VAL A 43 5.16 5.56 -0.74
CA VAL A 43 5.48 6.43 0.38
C VAL A 43 6.35 7.59 -0.11
N PRO A 44 5.96 8.85 0.10
CA PRO A 44 6.76 9.99 -0.32
C PRO A 44 8.06 10.08 0.48
N ASP A 45 9.14 10.55 -0.14
CA ASP A 45 10.47 10.65 0.49
C ASP A 45 10.47 11.46 1.80
N GLY A 46 9.62 12.49 1.90
CA GLY A 46 9.48 13.28 3.14
C GLY A 46 8.96 12.45 4.34
N VAL A 47 8.22 11.37 4.06
CA VAL A 47 7.76 10.39 5.06
C VAL A 47 8.85 9.35 5.30
N VAL A 48 9.51 8.85 4.24
CA VAL A 48 10.62 7.88 4.34
C VAL A 48 11.78 8.41 5.18
N LYS A 49 12.13 9.70 5.02
CA LYS A 49 13.16 10.39 5.81
C LYS A 49 12.81 10.54 7.30
N SER A 50 11.55 10.32 7.68
CA SER A 50 11.06 10.47 9.05
C SER A 50 10.61 9.11 9.61
N PRO A 51 11.43 8.43 10.42
CA PRO A 51 11.10 7.09 10.93
C PRO A 51 9.75 7.03 11.66
N ALA A 52 9.40 8.08 12.41
CA ALA A 52 8.11 8.18 13.11
C ALA A 52 6.91 8.21 12.14
N LYS A 53 7.03 8.95 11.03
CA LYS A 53 5.97 9.04 10.01
C LYS A 53 5.86 7.73 9.23
N LEU A 54 7.01 7.16 8.86
CA LEU A 54 7.04 5.86 8.19
C LEU A 54 6.40 4.78 9.06
N ARG A 55 6.66 4.77 10.37
CA ARG A 55 6.03 3.84 11.30
C ARG A 55 4.52 3.99 11.34
N ALA A 56 4.01 5.21 11.43
CA ALA A 56 2.57 5.47 11.37
C ALA A 56 1.94 4.95 10.06
N TRP A 57 2.63 5.12 8.94
CA TRP A 57 2.21 4.59 7.63
C TRP A 57 2.12 3.07 7.59
N VAL A 58 3.14 2.39 8.13
CA VAL A 58 3.18 0.93 8.21
C VAL A 58 2.12 0.40 9.17
N ASP A 59 1.93 1.05 10.33
CA ASP A 59 0.92 0.67 11.32
C ASP A 59 -0.50 0.84 10.75
N HIS A 60 -0.74 1.91 9.99
CA HIS A 60 -2.02 2.14 9.31
C HIS A 60 -2.30 1.08 8.24
N ALA A 61 -1.31 0.77 7.40
CA ALA A 61 -1.43 -0.31 6.41
C ALA A 61 -1.65 -1.68 7.07
N HIS A 62 -1.00 -1.93 8.21
CA HIS A 62 -1.20 -3.14 9.00
C HIS A 62 -2.62 -3.22 9.58
N ALA A 63 -3.16 -2.12 10.12
CA ALA A 63 -4.54 -2.06 10.58
C ALA A 63 -5.54 -2.33 9.45
N TYR A 64 -5.36 -1.71 8.29
CA TYR A 64 -6.18 -1.99 7.10
C TYR A 64 -6.07 -3.45 6.65
N ALA A 65 -4.87 -4.03 6.67
CA ALA A 65 -4.71 -5.43 6.29
C ALA A 65 -5.40 -6.40 7.26
N LYS A 66 -5.63 -6.02 8.51
CA LYS A 66 -6.45 -6.77 9.48
C LYS A 66 -7.95 -6.67 9.20
N THR A 67 -8.42 -5.57 8.62
CA THR A 67 -9.84 -5.41 8.27
C THR A 67 -10.22 -6.13 6.97
N LEU A 68 -9.23 -6.40 6.12
CA LEU A 68 -9.46 -7.13 4.87
C LEU A 68 -9.93 -8.57 5.15
N PRO A 69 -11.03 -9.02 4.52
CA PRO A 69 -11.45 -10.40 4.60
C PRO A 69 -10.36 -11.31 4.01
N ALA A 70 -10.19 -12.49 4.60
CA ALA A 70 -9.25 -13.50 4.08
C ALA A 70 -9.52 -13.70 2.59
N LYS A 71 -8.46 -13.59 1.77
CA LYS A 71 -8.53 -13.66 0.32
C LYS A 71 -9.26 -14.94 -0.08
N LYS A 72 -10.49 -14.83 -0.60
CA LYS A 72 -11.19 -15.97 -1.21
C LYS A 72 -10.28 -16.53 -2.30
N ALA A 73 -9.95 -17.82 -2.21
CA ALA A 73 -9.12 -18.48 -3.20
C ALA A 73 -9.74 -18.25 -4.58
N PRO A 74 -8.96 -17.84 -5.60
CA PRO A 74 -9.49 -17.68 -6.94
C PRO A 74 -10.10 -19.02 -7.37
N ALA A 75 -11.35 -19.01 -7.82
CA ALA A 75 -11.99 -20.19 -8.37
C ALA A 75 -11.09 -20.76 -9.49
N LYS A 76 -10.66 -22.01 -9.34
CA LYS A 76 -9.87 -22.70 -10.35
C LYS A 76 -10.68 -22.72 -11.64
N LYS A 77 -10.23 -22.01 -12.68
CA LYS A 77 -10.75 -22.19 -14.03
C LYS A 77 -10.43 -23.63 -14.46
N PRO A 78 -11.42 -24.43 -14.89
CA PRO A 78 -11.14 -25.74 -15.47
C PRO A 78 -10.28 -25.57 -16.73
N ARG A 79 -9.32 -26.48 -16.88
CA ARG A 79 -8.32 -26.51 -17.94
C ARG A 79 -8.92 -27.10 -19.22
#